data_AF-A0A402CTD5-F1
#
_entry.id   AF-A0A402CTD5-F1
#
_cell.length_a   1.000
_cell.length_b   1.000
_cell.length_c   1.000
_cell.angle_alpha   90.00
_cell.angle_beta   90.00
_cell.angle_gamma   90.00
#
_symmetry.space_group_name_H-M   'P 1'
#
loop_
_entity.id
_entity.type
_entity.pdbx_description
1 polymer ?
#
loop_
_entity_poly.entity_id
_entity_poly.type
_entity_poly.pdbx_seq_one_letter_code
_entity_poly.pdbx_strand_id
1 'polypeptide(L)'
;MGMTPEDVAITLPSTSALGDWYANILFTRPEQIVLCVSEKSRLCVLITAKDADTIAQRIEDAIIEILREIGVADSQIQSEKARMAPLAYGATTDAPAMRSVIGSMTEYTKNLDFFLEAEELTLPEIARKMSDMICGPLQYARPTEAAKKLLAEA
;
A
#
# COMPACT_ATOMS: atom_id res chain seq x y z
N MET A 1 -22.23 21.85 -3.26
CA MET A 1 -21.14 22.63 -3.89
C MET A 1 -20.14 21.60 -4.38
N GLY A 2 -20.29 21.16 -5.63
CA GLY A 2 -19.53 20.02 -6.18
C GLY A 2 -18.18 20.49 -6.67
N MET A 3 -17.13 19.72 -6.37
CA MET A 3 -15.83 19.86 -7.03
C MET A 3 -16.07 19.70 -8.53
N THR A 4 -15.54 20.62 -9.33
CA THR A 4 -15.65 20.54 -10.79
C THR A 4 -14.59 19.57 -11.32
N PRO A 5 -14.79 18.94 -12.50
CA PRO A 5 -13.79 18.06 -13.11
C PRO A 5 -12.43 18.73 -13.39
N GLU A 6 -12.38 20.07 -13.36
CA GLU A 6 -11.16 20.85 -13.56
C GLU A 6 -10.32 20.99 -12.27
N ASP A 7 -10.86 20.63 -11.10
CA ASP A 7 -10.12 20.58 -9.83
C ASP A 7 -9.34 19.26 -9.66
N VAL A 8 -9.38 18.37 -10.65
CA VAL A 8 -8.53 17.18 -10.71
C VAL A 8 -7.10 17.66 -10.89
N ALA A 9 -6.40 17.84 -9.77
CA ALA A 9 -4.97 18.10 -9.75
C ALA A 9 -4.29 17.17 -10.75
N ILE A 10 -3.47 17.73 -11.63
CA ILE A 10 -2.61 16.97 -12.52
C ILE A 10 -1.80 16.04 -11.61
N THR A 11 -2.15 14.76 -11.55
CA THR A 11 -1.41 13.76 -10.78
C THR A 11 -0.10 13.56 -11.50
N LEU A 12 0.92 14.33 -11.11
CA LEU A 12 2.28 14.09 -11.56
C LEU A 12 2.65 12.67 -11.14
N PRO A 13 3.29 11.87 -12.01
CA PRO A 13 3.67 10.51 -11.68
C PRO A 13 4.56 10.52 -10.44
N SER A 14 4.27 9.64 -9.49
CA SER A 14 5.06 9.52 -8.26
C SER A 14 6.53 9.29 -8.57
N THR A 15 7.38 10.04 -7.86
CA THR A 15 8.84 9.87 -7.94
C THR A 15 9.33 8.71 -7.08
N SER A 16 8.47 8.11 -6.25
CA SER A 16 8.84 6.99 -5.38
C SER A 16 9.14 5.72 -6.17
N ALA A 17 10.08 4.94 -5.65
CA ALA A 17 10.52 3.67 -6.25
C ALA A 17 9.38 2.65 -6.30
N LEU A 18 8.49 2.69 -5.31
CA LEU A 18 7.33 1.79 -5.21
C LEU A 18 6.08 2.32 -5.94
N GLY A 19 6.13 3.55 -6.45
CA GLY A 19 5.05 4.19 -7.19
C GLY A 19 3.97 4.77 -6.29
N ASP A 20 2.78 4.99 -6.82
CA ASP A 20 1.65 5.47 -6.02
C ASP A 20 1.17 4.40 -5.02
N TRP A 21 0.54 4.85 -3.93
CA TRP A 21 -0.10 3.97 -2.96
C TRP A 21 -1.62 4.09 -3.07
N TYR A 22 -2.28 2.97 -3.32
CA TYR A 22 -3.72 2.88 -3.47
C TYR A 22 -4.33 2.37 -2.18
N ALA A 23 -5.28 3.13 -1.62
CA ALA A 23 -5.94 2.79 -0.37
C ALA A 23 -7.40 2.39 -0.57
N ASN A 24 -7.87 1.42 0.21
CA ASN A 24 -9.28 1.09 0.34
C ASN A 24 -9.64 0.93 1.83
N ILE A 25 -10.82 1.42 2.22
CA ILE A 25 -11.35 1.25 3.57
C ILE A 25 -12.27 0.03 3.57
N LEU A 26 -11.91 -0.97 4.34
CA LEU A 26 -12.62 -2.23 4.50
C LEU A 26 -13.45 -2.19 5.78
N PHE A 27 -14.76 -2.32 5.63
CA PHE A 27 -15.71 -2.33 6.75
C PHE A 27 -15.85 -3.74 7.35
N THR A 28 -14.76 -4.23 7.92
CA THR A 28 -14.71 -5.50 8.63
C THR A 28 -15.20 -5.34 10.08
N ARG A 29 -15.61 -6.43 10.75
CA ARG A 29 -15.88 -6.42 12.20
C ARG A 29 -14.67 -7.02 12.94
N PRO A 30 -14.27 -6.49 14.11
CA PRO A 30 -14.89 -5.41 14.86
C PRO A 30 -14.45 -3.98 14.47
N GLU A 31 -13.44 -3.81 13.61
CA GLU A 31 -12.87 -2.49 13.27
C GLU A 31 -12.78 -2.26 11.75
N GLN A 32 -12.86 -1.00 11.34
CA GLN A 32 -12.58 -0.59 9.96
C GLN A 32 -11.07 -0.63 9.72
N ILE A 33 -10.66 -1.23 8.61
CA ILE A 33 -9.25 -1.42 8.26
C ILE A 33 -8.96 -0.64 6.97
N VAL A 34 -7.85 0.08 6.94
CA VAL A 34 -7.32 0.67 5.70
C VAL A 34 -6.31 -0.31 5.11
N LEU A 35 -6.58 -0.78 3.89
CA LEU A 35 -5.65 -1.54 3.07
C LEU A 35 -4.98 -0.58 2.09
N CYS A 36 -3.67 -0.42 2.18
CA CYS A 36 -2.88 0.31 1.19
C CYS A 36 -2.00 -0.66 0.39
N VAL A 37 -1.89 -0.45 -0.92
CA VAL A 37 -1.12 -1.30 -1.83
C VAL A 37 -0.30 -0.43 -2.78
N SER A 38 0.99 -0.72 -2.92
CA SER A 38 1.88 0.01 -3.84
C SER A 38 1.67 -0.36 -5.31
N GLU A 39 1.80 0.64 -6.19
CA GLU A 39 1.58 0.54 -7.63
C GLU A 39 2.60 -0.34 -8.35
N LYS A 40 3.85 -0.42 -7.89
CA LYS A 40 4.90 -1.16 -8.62
C LYS A 40 5.20 -2.50 -7.98
N SER A 41 5.25 -2.57 -6.65
CA SER A 41 5.63 -3.79 -5.94
C SER A 41 4.46 -4.63 -5.43
N ARG A 42 3.24 -4.08 -5.40
CA ARG A 42 2.07 -4.68 -4.72
C ARG A 42 2.26 -4.92 -3.23
N LEU A 43 3.35 -4.43 -2.63
CA LEU A 43 3.54 -4.46 -1.18
C LEU A 43 2.33 -3.80 -0.52
N CYS A 44 1.76 -4.47 0.49
CA CYS A 44 0.59 -3.99 1.20
C CYS A 44 0.89 -3.64 2.65
N VAL A 45 0.15 -2.66 3.18
CA VAL A 45 0.12 -2.34 4.61
C VAL A 45 -1.34 -2.25 5.08
N LEU A 46 -1.55 -2.60 6.34
CA LEU A 46 -2.85 -2.62 6.99
C LEU A 46 -2.79 -1.77 8.27
N ILE A 47 -3.72 -0.82 8.42
CA ILE A 47 -3.89 -0.05 9.65
C ILE A 47 -5.36 0.03 10.04
N THR A 48 -5.66 0.35 11.30
CA THR A 48 -7.03 0.67 11.71
C THR A 48 -7.43 2.05 11.19
N ALA A 49 -8.67 2.20 10.73
CA ALA A 49 -9.22 3.46 10.22
C ALA A 49 -9.69 4.42 11.33
N LYS A 50 -9.29 4.18 12.59
CA LYS A 50 -9.54 5.11 13.73
C LYS A 50 -8.84 6.45 13.47
N ASP A 51 -9.19 7.51 14.18
CA ASP A 51 -8.47 8.79 14.22
C ASP A 51 -8.04 9.34 12.85
N ALA A 52 -9.03 9.75 12.03
CA ALA A 52 -8.84 10.18 10.65
C ALA A 52 -7.71 11.20 10.45
N ASP A 53 -7.54 12.13 11.40
CA ASP A 53 -6.52 13.19 11.36
C ASP A 53 -5.07 12.66 11.36
N THR A 54 -4.86 11.41 11.80
CA THR A 54 -3.53 10.78 11.88
C THR A 54 -3.35 9.62 10.90
N ILE A 55 -4.34 9.35 10.03
CA ILE A 55 -4.30 8.22 9.08
C ILE A 55 -3.07 8.35 8.17
N ALA A 56 -2.79 9.55 7.67
CA ALA A 56 -1.65 9.81 6.80
C ALA A 56 -0.32 9.35 7.41
N GLN A 57 -0.06 9.82 8.63
CA GLN A 57 1.16 9.51 9.37
C GLN A 57 1.23 8.01 9.67
N ARG A 58 0.11 7.38 10.07
CA ARG A 58 0.09 5.95 10.38
C ARG A 58 0.30 5.06 9.15
N ILE A 59 -0.16 5.48 7.97
CA ILE A 59 0.16 4.78 6.72
C ILE A 59 1.66 4.87 6.45
N GLU A 60 2.24 6.07 6.55
CA GLU A 60 3.68 6.27 6.36
C GLU A 60 4.51 5.44 7.35
N ASP A 61 4.14 5.46 8.63
CA ASP A 61 4.80 4.68 9.68
C ASP A 61 4.71 3.16 9.39
N ALA A 62 3.54 2.67 8.99
CA ALA A 62 3.34 1.26 8.63
C ALA A 62 4.16 0.85 7.39
N ILE A 63 4.29 1.73 6.40
CA ILE A 63 5.14 1.51 5.22
C ILE A 63 6.60 1.42 5.66
N ILE A 64 7.06 2.35 6.48
CA ILE A 64 8.45 2.34 6.98
C ILE A 64 8.71 1.08 7.81
N GLU A 65 7.76 0.65 8.65
CA GLU A 65 7.86 -0.55 9.47
C GLU A 65 8.02 -1.81 8.62
N ILE A 66 7.13 -2.04 7.64
CA ILE A 66 7.23 -3.22 6.77
C ILE A 66 8.52 -3.20 5.94
N LEU A 67 8.98 -2.04 5.47
CA LEU A 67 10.24 -1.95 4.72
C LEU A 67 11.44 -2.35 5.58
N ARG A 68 11.48 -1.94 6.86
CA ARG A 68 12.51 -2.40 7.81
C ARG A 68 12.40 -3.91 8.04
N GLU A 69 11.19 -4.41 8.23
CA GLU A 69 10.93 -5.82 8.52
C GLU A 69 11.40 -6.74 7.38
N ILE A 70 11.18 -6.35 6.12
CA ILE A 70 11.64 -7.12 4.96
C ILE A 70 13.14 -6.96 4.67
N GLY A 71 13.86 -6.15 5.47
CA GLY A 71 15.31 -5.99 5.39
C GLY A 71 15.81 -4.96 4.39
N VAL A 72 15.01 -3.93 4.07
CA VAL A 72 15.48 -2.79 3.26
C VAL A 72 16.48 -1.95 4.06
N ALA A 73 17.57 -1.50 3.43
CA ALA A 73 18.57 -0.68 4.11
C ALA A 73 18.00 0.70 4.49
N ASP A 74 18.38 1.22 5.67
CA ASP A 74 17.85 2.49 6.18
C ASP A 74 18.05 3.65 5.20
N SER A 75 19.19 3.70 4.49
CA SER A 75 19.44 4.71 3.45
C SER A 75 18.40 4.71 2.32
N GLN A 76 17.91 3.53 1.92
CA GLN A 76 16.87 3.38 0.90
C GLN A 76 15.50 3.77 1.45
N ILE A 77 15.22 3.44 2.72
CA ILE A 77 13.99 3.83 3.41
C ILE A 77 13.90 5.36 3.52
N GLN A 78 14.99 6.03 3.92
CA GLN A 78 15.01 7.50 4.00
C GLN A 78 14.84 8.15 2.62
N SER A 79 15.47 7.59 1.58
CA SER A 79 15.29 8.07 0.21
C SER A 79 13.83 7.93 -0.24
N GLU A 80 13.20 6.79 0.06
CA GLU A 80 11.81 6.56 -0.31
C GLU A 80 10.86 7.48 0.44
N LYS A 81 11.06 7.64 1.76
CA LYS A 81 10.31 8.57 2.60
C LYS A 81 10.37 10.00 2.05
N ALA A 82 11.56 10.46 1.64
CA ALA A 82 11.74 11.79 1.06
C ALA A 82 10.98 11.97 -0.26
N ARG A 83 10.87 10.92 -1.08
CA ARG A 83 10.16 10.93 -2.37
C ARG A 83 8.63 10.83 -2.22
N MET A 84 8.16 10.23 -1.13
CA MET A 84 6.74 10.17 -0.77
C MET A 84 6.21 11.49 -0.18
N ALA A 85 7.09 12.39 0.27
CA ALA A 85 6.72 13.64 0.91
C ALA A 85 6.66 14.82 -0.10
N PRO A 86 5.62 15.67 -0.07
CA PRO A 86 4.41 15.56 0.74
C PRO A 86 3.43 14.51 0.18
N LEU A 87 2.77 13.76 1.08
CA LEU A 87 1.77 12.78 0.70
C LEU A 87 0.55 13.48 0.10
N ALA A 88 0.30 13.30 -1.19
CA ALA A 88 -0.86 13.86 -1.89
C ALA A 88 -1.93 12.78 -2.10
N TYR A 89 -3.18 13.10 -1.75
CA TYR A 89 -4.32 12.22 -1.99
C TYR A 89 -5.02 12.62 -3.29
N GLY A 90 -5.10 11.69 -4.23
CA GLY A 90 -5.87 11.84 -5.46
C GLY A 90 -7.02 10.86 -5.51
N ALA A 91 -8.10 11.23 -6.19
CA ALA A 91 -9.07 10.23 -6.63
C ALA A 91 -8.37 9.26 -7.59
N THR A 92 -8.70 7.98 -7.47
CA THR A 92 -8.28 6.94 -8.41
C THR A 92 -8.71 7.30 -9.83
N THR A 93 -7.76 7.55 -10.73
CA THR A 93 -8.00 7.87 -12.14
C THR A 93 -8.07 6.59 -12.99
N ASP A 94 -8.73 6.61 -14.15
CA ASP A 94 -8.89 5.45 -15.05
C ASP A 94 -7.59 4.96 -15.74
N ALA A 95 -6.43 5.14 -15.11
CA ALA A 95 -5.13 4.73 -15.62
C ALA A 95 -5.03 3.20 -15.77
N PRO A 96 -4.40 2.68 -16.85
CA PRO A 96 -4.25 1.24 -17.07
C PRO A 96 -3.54 0.48 -15.94
N ALA A 97 -2.54 1.11 -15.30
CA ALA A 97 -1.81 0.53 -14.17
C ALA A 97 -2.72 0.24 -12.96
N MET A 98 -3.73 1.10 -12.75
CA MET A 98 -4.66 1.00 -11.64
C MET A 98 -5.52 -0.27 -11.70
N ARG A 99 -5.94 -0.71 -12.89
CA ARG A 99 -6.79 -1.92 -13.00
C ARG A 99 -6.09 -3.17 -12.47
N SER A 100 -4.78 -3.28 -12.68
CA SER A 100 -3.98 -4.38 -12.13
C SER A 100 -3.87 -4.28 -10.60
N VAL A 101 -3.67 -3.07 -10.06
CA VAL A 101 -3.61 -2.85 -8.61
C VAL A 101 -4.95 -3.18 -7.94
N ILE A 102 -6.07 -2.75 -8.52
CA ILE A 102 -7.43 -3.07 -8.01
C ILE A 102 -7.66 -4.59 -7.94
N GLY A 103 -7.19 -5.33 -8.95
CA GLY A 103 -7.22 -6.79 -8.93
C GLY A 103 -6.49 -7.37 -7.70
N SER A 104 -5.27 -6.89 -7.43
CA SER A 104 -4.50 -7.29 -6.25
C SER A 104 -5.15 -6.85 -4.93
N MET A 105 -5.74 -5.65 -4.86
CA MET A 105 -6.47 -5.18 -3.68
C MET A 105 -7.68 -6.06 -3.37
N THR A 106 -8.38 -6.53 -4.42
CA THR A 106 -9.50 -7.45 -4.29
C THR A 106 -9.04 -8.80 -3.73
N GLU A 107 -7.92 -9.33 -4.23
CA GLU A 107 -7.32 -10.56 -3.72
C GLU A 107 -6.89 -10.41 -2.25
N TYR A 108 -6.24 -9.29 -1.91
CA TYR A 108 -5.85 -8.99 -0.55
C TYR A 108 -7.03 -8.84 0.40
N THR A 109 -8.13 -8.25 -0.04
CA THR A 109 -9.35 -8.16 0.78
C THR A 109 -9.85 -9.55 1.17
N LYS A 110 -9.86 -10.50 0.23
CA LYS A 110 -10.27 -11.90 0.51
C LYS A 110 -9.30 -12.63 1.44
N ASN A 111 -8.00 -12.42 1.26
CA ASN A 111 -6.99 -13.01 2.14
C ASN A 111 -7.09 -12.45 3.56
N LEU A 112 -7.36 -11.15 3.70
CA LEU A 112 -7.55 -10.51 5.00
C LEU A 112 -8.72 -11.13 5.76
N ASP A 113 -9.87 -11.32 5.12
CA ASP A 113 -11.04 -11.96 5.74
C ASP A 113 -10.69 -13.34 6.31
N PHE A 114 -9.93 -14.15 5.56
CA PHE A 114 -9.46 -15.45 6.02
C PHE A 114 -8.54 -15.35 7.24
N PHE A 115 -7.57 -14.44 7.25
CA PHE A 115 -6.65 -14.28 8.38
C PHE A 115 -7.32 -13.76 9.63
N LEU A 116 -8.27 -12.83 9.51
CA LEU A 116 -9.04 -12.30 10.63
C LEU A 116 -9.90 -13.37 11.30
N GLU A 117 -10.36 -14.38 10.56
CA GLU A 117 -11.14 -15.49 11.10
C GLU A 117 -10.28 -16.62 11.69
N ALA A 118 -9.10 -16.86 11.14
CA ALA A 118 -8.34 -18.08 11.38
C ALA A 118 -7.17 -17.95 12.38
N GLU A 119 -6.59 -16.76 12.57
CA GLU A 119 -5.35 -16.60 13.31
C GLU A 119 -5.37 -15.42 14.29
N GLU A 120 -4.70 -15.56 15.44
CA GLU A 120 -4.42 -14.46 16.38
C GLU A 120 -3.24 -13.61 15.88
N LEU A 121 -3.32 -13.09 14.65
CA LEU A 121 -2.30 -12.22 14.08
C LEU A 121 -2.67 -10.74 14.20
N THR A 122 -1.66 -9.92 14.40
CA THR A 122 -1.77 -8.47 14.28
C THR A 122 -1.86 -8.03 12.81
N LEU A 123 -2.40 -6.83 12.55
CA LEU A 123 -2.51 -6.30 11.17
C LEU A 123 -1.15 -6.23 10.44
N PRO A 124 -0.04 -5.80 11.06
CA PRO A 124 1.28 -5.86 10.42
C PRO A 124 1.69 -7.28 10.02
N GLU A 125 1.47 -8.28 10.87
CA GLU A 125 1.79 -9.68 10.57
C GLU A 125 0.95 -10.22 9.41
N ILE A 126 -0.33 -9.87 9.36
CA ILE A 126 -1.22 -10.23 8.24
C ILE A 126 -0.73 -9.58 6.94
N ALA A 127 -0.43 -8.27 6.97
CA ALA A 127 0.10 -7.54 5.81
C ALA A 127 1.41 -8.16 5.31
N ARG A 128 2.31 -8.54 6.24
CA ARG A 128 3.57 -9.20 5.93
C ARG A 128 3.35 -10.56 5.27
N LYS A 129 2.44 -11.38 5.79
CA LYS A 129 2.11 -12.70 5.21
C LYS A 129 1.53 -12.54 3.81
N MET A 130 0.56 -11.65 3.64
CA MET A 130 -0.06 -11.35 2.35
C MET A 130 0.99 -10.85 1.34
N SER A 131 1.93 -10.03 1.77
CA SER A 131 3.03 -9.52 0.94
C SER A 131 4.12 -10.56 0.63
N ASP A 132 4.12 -11.72 1.29
CA ASP A 132 5.03 -12.84 0.99
C ASP A 132 4.44 -13.87 0.03
N MET A 133 3.17 -13.71 -0.34
CA MET A 133 2.50 -14.60 -1.29
C MET A 133 2.94 -14.28 -2.73
N ILE A 134 2.91 -15.28 -3.60
CA ILE A 134 3.20 -15.08 -5.03
C ILE A 134 2.13 -14.19 -5.66
N CYS A 135 2.54 -13.23 -6.49
CA CYS A 135 1.63 -12.28 -7.12
C CYS A 135 1.67 -12.44 -8.64
N GLY A 136 0.53 -12.79 -9.25
CA GLY A 136 0.41 -13.00 -10.69
C GLY A 136 0.89 -11.81 -11.54
N PRO A 137 0.44 -10.57 -11.26
CA PRO A 137 0.92 -9.36 -11.93
C PRO A 137 2.44 -9.12 -11.86
N LEU A 138 3.12 -9.69 -10.86
CA LEU A 138 4.57 -9.60 -10.70
C LEU A 138 5.31 -10.80 -11.30
N GLN A 139 4.71 -11.48 -12.28
CA GLN A 139 5.25 -12.71 -12.87
C GLN A 139 5.56 -13.78 -11.80
N TYR A 140 4.67 -13.91 -10.82
CA TYR A 140 4.79 -14.81 -9.67
C TYR A 140 5.94 -14.49 -8.72
N ALA A 141 6.54 -13.31 -8.81
CA ALA A 141 7.39 -12.79 -7.74
C ALA A 141 6.54 -12.45 -6.51
N ARG A 142 7.20 -12.41 -5.36
CA ARG A 142 6.60 -11.95 -4.11
C ARG A 142 6.69 -10.42 -4.03
N PRO A 143 5.63 -9.74 -3.55
CA PRO A 143 5.65 -8.30 -3.32
C PRO A 143 6.84 -7.80 -2.51
N THR A 144 7.25 -8.55 -1.49
CA THR A 144 8.45 -8.24 -0.68
C THR A 144 9.74 -8.25 -1.49
N GLU A 145 9.92 -9.22 -2.38
CA GLU A 145 11.09 -9.29 -3.26
C GLU A 145 11.07 -8.18 -4.32
N ALA A 146 9.89 -7.91 -4.89
CA ALA A 146 9.72 -6.82 -5.85
C ALA A 146 10.03 -5.45 -5.23
N ALA A 147 9.57 -5.21 -4.00
CA ALA A 147 9.84 -3.97 -3.28
C ALA A 147 11.34 -3.76 -3.04
N LYS A 148 12.03 -4.77 -2.52
CA LYS A 148 13.48 -4.73 -2.31
C LYS A 148 14.24 -4.46 -3.61
N LYS A 149 13.85 -5.12 -4.70
CA LYS A 149 14.47 -4.93 -6.01
C LYS A 149 14.32 -3.49 -6.49
N LEU A 150 13.10 -2.97 -6.49
CA LEU A 150 12.80 -1.61 -6.94
C LEU A 150 13.54 -0.56 -6.11
N LEU A 151 13.64 -0.75 -4.80
CA LEU A 151 14.36 0.16 -3.90
C LEU A 151 15.87 0.09 -4.05
N ALA A 152 16.43 -1.03 -4.54
CA ALA A 152 17.85 -1.15 -4.84
C ALA A 152 18.23 -0.51 -6.19
N GLU A 153 17.26 -0.33 -7.08
CA GLU A 153 17.45 0.23 -8.43
C GLU A 153 17.15 1.75 -8.50
N ALA A 154 16.66 2.35 -7.41
CA ALA A 154 16.15 3.72 -7.35
C ALA A 154 17.06 4.70 -6.58
#